data_AF-A0A663EZE9-F1
#
_entry.id   AF-A0A663EZE9-F1
#
_cell.length_a   1.000
_cell.length_b   1.000
_cell.length_c   1.000
_cell.angle_alpha   90.00
_cell.angle_beta   90.00
_cell.angle_gamma   90.00
#
_symmetry.space_group_name_H-M   'P 1'
#
loop_
_entity.id
_entity.type
_entity.pdbx_description
1 polymer ?
#
loop_
_entity_poly.entity_id
_entity_poly.type
_entity_poly.pdbx_seq_one_letter_code
_entity_poly.pdbx_strand_id
1 'polypeptide(L)'
;MGNKQTIFTPEQLDAYQDNPFRQRIAEVFSEDGDGNMTLDDFLDMFSVLSEMAPRDLKAYYAFKIYDFNNDDYICKSDLEKTVNKLTRNELTPEEVSLVCEKVIYEADVDNDGKLSLEDFQHMIIRAPDFL
;
A
#
# COMPACT_ATOMS: atom_id res chain seq x y z
N MET A 1 -19.51 16.99 -26.40
CA MET A 1 -19.45 16.88 -24.93
C MET A 1 -19.70 15.42 -24.59
N GLY A 2 -18.63 14.63 -24.55
CA GLY A 2 -18.72 13.19 -24.35
C GLY A 2 -18.61 12.87 -22.87
N ASN A 3 -19.68 12.35 -22.28
CA ASN A 3 -19.69 11.81 -20.94
C ASN A 3 -18.70 10.65 -20.90
N LYS A 4 -17.53 10.85 -20.27
CA LYS A 4 -16.66 9.75 -19.87
C LYS A 4 -17.30 9.10 -18.65
N GLN A 5 -18.30 8.27 -18.89
CA GLN A 5 -18.72 7.28 -17.91
C GLN A 5 -17.50 6.38 -17.72
N THR A 6 -16.87 6.43 -16.55
CA THR A 6 -15.78 5.53 -16.18
C THR A 6 -16.37 4.13 -16.06
N ILE A 7 -16.49 3.44 -17.18
CA ILE A 7 -16.89 2.03 -17.19
C ILE A 7 -15.62 1.27 -16.82
N PHE A 8 -15.54 0.84 -15.57
CA PHE A 8 -14.49 -0.08 -15.14
C PHE A 8 -14.57 -1.34 -16.01
N THR A 9 -13.44 -1.71 -16.62
CA THR A 9 -13.37 -2.95 -17.39
C THR A 9 -13.48 -4.14 -16.44
N PRO A 10 -14.04 -5.27 -16.89
CA PRO A 10 -14.08 -6.50 -16.10
C PRO A 10 -12.68 -6.92 -15.61
N GLU A 11 -11.63 -6.67 -16.40
CA GLU A 11 -10.25 -6.97 -16.00
C GLU A 11 -9.76 -6.11 -14.84
N GLN A 12 -10.14 -4.82 -14.79
CA GLN A 12 -9.83 -3.94 -13.66
C GLN A 12 -10.57 -4.35 -12.37
N LEU A 13 -11.78 -4.88 -12.50
CA LEU A 13 -12.55 -5.41 -11.38
C LEU A 13 -11.98 -6.74 -10.86
N ASP A 14 -11.54 -7.64 -11.75
CA ASP A 14 -10.87 -8.89 -11.36
C ASP A 14 -9.52 -8.63 -10.67
N ALA A 15 -8.72 -7.68 -11.18
CA ALA A 15 -7.46 -7.29 -10.55
C ALA A 15 -7.66 -6.73 -9.12
N TYR A 16 -8.81 -6.10 -8.85
CA TYR A 16 -9.16 -5.65 -7.50
C TYR A 16 -9.60 -6.81 -6.59
N GLN A 17 -10.31 -7.81 -7.13
CA GLN A 17 -10.74 -8.99 -6.37
C GLN A 17 -9.56 -9.87 -5.92
N ASP A 18 -8.55 -10.02 -6.78
CA ASP A 18 -7.34 -10.80 -6.49
C ASP A 18 -6.28 -10.03 -5.68
N ASN A 19 -6.51 -8.76 -5.36
CA ASN A 19 -5.56 -7.98 -4.59
C ASN A 19 -5.52 -8.44 -3.11
N PRO A 20 -4.39 -8.98 -2.60
CA PRO A 20 -4.27 -9.44 -1.22
C PRO A 20 -4.40 -8.30 -0.18
N PHE A 21 -4.30 -7.05 -0.62
CA PHE A 21 -4.46 -5.85 0.19
C PHE A 21 -5.84 -5.20 0.06
N ARG A 22 -6.80 -5.76 -0.70
CA ARG A 22 -8.13 -5.13 -0.91
C ARG A 22 -8.82 -4.69 0.38
N GLN A 23 -8.71 -5.51 1.42
CA GLN A 23 -9.34 -5.24 2.71
C GLN A 23 -8.61 -4.11 3.44
N ARG A 24 -7.29 -4.07 3.34
CA ARG A 24 -6.49 -3.00 3.95
C ARG A 24 -6.67 -1.67 3.22
N ILE A 25 -6.78 -1.71 1.89
CA ILE A 25 -7.15 -0.55 1.08
C ILE A 25 -8.51 -0.03 1.54
N ALA A 26 -9.52 -0.90 1.66
CA ALA A 26 -10.83 -0.49 2.13
C ALA A 26 -10.79 0.12 3.55
N GLU A 27 -10.04 -0.47 4.49
CA GLU A 27 -9.86 0.06 5.85
C GLU A 27 -9.15 1.42 5.88
N VAL A 28 -8.19 1.67 4.98
CA VAL A 28 -7.45 2.94 4.92
C VAL A 28 -8.31 4.05 4.30
N PHE A 29 -9.18 3.70 3.35
CA PHE A 29 -10.05 4.66 2.68
C PHE A 29 -11.42 4.82 3.35
N SER A 30 -11.83 3.93 4.26
CA SER A 30 -13.10 4.10 4.97
C SER A 30 -12.95 5.12 6.11
N GLU A 31 -13.92 6.03 6.23
CA GLU A 31 -13.94 7.02 7.32
C GLU A 31 -14.00 6.36 8.71
N ASP A 32 -14.61 5.17 8.81
CA ASP A 32 -14.79 4.43 10.05
C ASP A 32 -13.62 3.49 10.39
N GLY A 33 -12.71 3.24 9.46
CA GLY A 33 -11.62 2.25 9.60
C GLY A 33 -12.08 0.79 9.67
N ASP A 34 -13.38 0.52 9.53
CA ASP A 34 -13.98 -0.82 9.59
C ASP A 34 -14.07 -1.48 8.20
N GLY A 35 -13.65 -0.75 7.15
CA GLY A 35 -13.69 -1.20 5.76
C GLY A 35 -15.05 -1.04 5.07
N ASN A 36 -16.01 -0.34 5.70
CA ASN A 36 -17.27 0.01 5.06
C ASN A 36 -17.09 1.29 4.23
N MET A 37 -16.83 1.13 2.94
CA MET A 37 -16.63 2.27 2.05
C MET A 37 -17.97 2.86 1.58
N THR A 38 -18.15 4.15 1.80
CA THR A 38 -19.19 4.95 1.17
C THR A 38 -18.83 5.27 -0.28
N LEU A 39 -19.78 5.79 -1.06
CA LEU A 39 -19.50 6.21 -2.43
C LEU A 39 -18.42 7.30 -2.49
N ASP A 40 -18.40 8.19 -1.49
CA ASP A 40 -17.40 9.26 -1.40
C ASP A 40 -16.00 8.67 -1.12
N ASP A 41 -15.88 7.69 -0.22
CA ASP A 41 -14.63 6.95 0.03
C ASP A 41 -14.10 6.25 -1.22
N PHE A 42 -14.99 5.67 -2.02
CA PHE A 42 -14.62 5.08 -3.31
C PHE A 42 -14.11 6.14 -4.29
N LEU A 43 -14.74 7.31 -4.37
CA LEU A 43 -14.31 8.39 -5.25
C LEU A 43 -12.94 8.94 -4.84
N ASP A 44 -12.67 9.05 -3.54
CA ASP A 44 -11.37 9.44 -3.01
C ASP A 44 -10.30 8.40 -3.31
N MET A 45 -10.62 7.11 -3.12
CA MET A 45 -9.74 6.00 -3.51
C MET A 45 -9.37 6.07 -5.00
N PHE A 46 -10.36 6.20 -5.88
CA PHE A 46 -10.09 6.29 -7.32
C PHE A 46 -9.32 7.56 -7.70
N SER A 47 -9.55 8.67 -7.00
CA SER A 47 -8.82 9.90 -7.21
C SER A 47 -7.34 9.73 -6.89
N VAL A 48 -7.02 9.05 -5.78
CA VAL A 48 -5.63 8.74 -5.37
C VAL A 48 -4.97 7.71 -6.29
N LEU A 49 -5.70 6.67 -6.70
CA LEU A 49 -5.18 5.64 -7.60
C LEU A 49 -5.05 6.12 -9.06
N SER A 50 -5.62 7.27 -9.41
CA SER A 50 -5.53 7.83 -10.76
C SER A 50 -4.08 8.14 -11.16
N GLU A 51 -3.76 8.03 -12.44
CA GLU A 51 -2.44 8.41 -12.97
C GLU A 51 -2.12 9.90 -12.75
N MET A 52 -3.14 10.74 -12.61
CA MET A 52 -2.99 12.18 -12.41
C MET A 52 -2.74 12.58 -10.95
N ALA A 53 -2.83 11.63 -10.00
CA ALA A 53 -2.64 11.93 -8.58
C ALA A 53 -1.18 12.31 -8.28
N PRO A 54 -0.94 13.28 -7.37
CA PRO A 54 0.40 13.60 -6.92
C PRO A 54 1.11 12.38 -6.34
N ARG A 55 2.40 12.24 -6.64
CA ARG A 55 3.22 11.12 -6.17
C ARG A 55 3.25 11.03 -4.65
N ASP A 56 3.34 12.17 -3.98
CA ASP A 56 3.38 12.26 -2.51
C ASP A 56 2.08 11.72 -1.90
N LEU A 57 0.94 11.94 -2.56
CA LEU A 57 -0.35 11.42 -2.13
C LEU A 57 -0.40 9.90 -2.30
N LYS A 58 0.06 9.37 -3.44
CA LYS A 58 0.15 7.91 -3.66
C LYS A 58 1.07 7.25 -2.65
N ALA A 59 2.23 7.83 -2.39
CA ALA A 59 3.19 7.34 -1.42
C ALA A 59 2.60 7.34 0.00
N TYR A 60 1.88 8.39 0.38
CA TYR A 60 1.20 8.48 1.67
C TYR A 60 0.14 7.40 1.86
N TYR A 61 -0.73 7.17 0.88
CA TYR A 61 -1.74 6.12 0.98
C TYR A 61 -1.13 4.72 0.92
N ALA A 62 -0.11 4.50 0.09
CA ALA A 62 0.64 3.26 0.08
C ALA A 62 1.26 2.99 1.46
N PHE A 63 1.89 3.99 2.06
CA PHE A 63 2.44 3.90 3.42
C PHE A 63 1.38 3.46 4.43
N LYS A 64 0.21 4.11 4.43
CA LYS A 64 -0.91 3.74 5.30
C LYS A 64 -1.45 2.33 5.06
N ILE A 65 -1.36 1.81 3.84
CA ILE A 65 -1.75 0.42 3.53
C ILE A 65 -0.74 -0.57 4.11
N TYR A 66 0.56 -0.25 4.10
CA TYR A 66 1.61 -1.12 4.64
C TYR A 66 1.76 -1.04 6.16
N ASP A 67 1.45 0.11 6.77
CA ASP A 67 1.36 0.27 8.22
C ASP A 67 0.12 -0.48 8.74
N PHE A 68 0.30 -1.60 9.44
CA PHE A 68 -0.82 -2.39 9.99
C PHE A 68 -1.18 -2.03 11.43
N ASN A 69 -0.27 -1.45 12.19
CA ASN A 69 -0.49 -1.07 13.59
C ASN A 69 -0.90 0.40 13.75
N ASN A 70 -0.94 1.16 12.65
CA ASN A 70 -1.28 2.58 12.57
C ASN A 70 -0.40 3.44 13.49
N ASP A 71 0.88 3.09 13.64
CA ASP A 71 1.81 3.84 14.49
C ASP A 71 2.62 4.91 13.72
N ASP A 72 2.31 5.10 12.43
CA ASP A 72 3.04 5.96 11.49
C ASP A 72 4.48 5.52 11.21
N TYR A 73 4.80 4.23 11.43
CA TYR A 73 6.06 3.60 11.07
C TYR A 73 5.83 2.21 10.46
N ILE A 74 6.55 1.86 9.40
CA ILE A 74 6.55 0.48 8.91
C ILE A 74 7.66 -0.28 9.65
N CYS A 75 7.24 -1.14 10.58
CA CYS A 75 8.14 -1.99 11.35
C CYS A 75 8.31 -3.37 10.69
N LYS A 76 9.28 -4.15 11.18
CA LYS A 76 9.51 -5.53 10.73
C LYS A 76 8.24 -6.38 10.82
N SER A 77 7.42 -6.21 11.85
CA SER A 77 6.14 -6.90 12.02
C SER A 77 5.13 -6.62 10.90
N ASP A 78 5.14 -5.42 10.34
CA ASP A 78 4.20 -5.00 9.31
C ASP A 78 4.67 -5.46 7.93
N LEU A 79 5.98 -5.46 7.70
CA LEU A 79 6.60 -6.11 6.56
C LEU A 79 6.38 -7.63 6.57
N GLU A 80 6.49 -8.29 7.73
CA GLU A 80 6.23 -9.73 7.83
C GLU A 80 4.78 -10.05 7.42
N LYS A 81 3.80 -9.28 7.89
CA LYS A 81 2.39 -9.43 7.46
C LYS A 81 2.23 -9.19 5.96
N THR A 82 2.90 -8.17 5.43
CA THR A 82 2.88 -7.81 4.02
C THR A 82 3.44 -8.93 3.14
N VAL A 83 4.63 -9.43 3.46
CA VAL A 83 5.32 -10.50 2.74
C VAL A 83 4.48 -11.78 2.80
N ASN A 84 3.96 -12.14 3.98
CA ASN A 84 3.07 -13.31 4.13
C ASN A 84 1.79 -13.20 3.28
N LYS A 85 1.20 -12.01 3.19
CA LYS A 85 0.03 -11.75 2.32
C LYS A 85 0.38 -11.88 0.82
N LEU A 86 1.55 -11.39 0.41
CA LEU A 86 2.03 -11.47 -0.98
C LEU A 86 2.38 -12.90 -1.38
N THR A 87 3.08 -13.63 -0.52
CA THR A 87 3.54 -14.99 -0.80
C THR A 87 2.53 -16.06 -0.40
N ARG A 88 1.33 -15.68 0.07
CA ARG A 88 0.28 -16.60 0.53
C ARG A 88 0.77 -17.60 1.59
N ASN A 89 1.72 -17.18 2.42
CA ASN A 89 2.42 -18.00 3.43
C ASN A 89 3.22 -19.19 2.85
N GLU A 90 3.71 -19.07 1.61
CA GLU A 90 4.55 -20.11 1.00
C GLU A 90 6.03 -20.05 1.43
N LEU A 91 6.47 -18.91 2.00
CA LEU A 91 7.84 -18.72 2.48
C LEU A 91 8.04 -19.20 3.92
N THR A 92 9.27 -19.60 4.26
CA THR A 92 9.62 -19.93 5.65
C THR A 92 9.79 -18.66 6.48
N PRO A 93 9.63 -18.73 7.82
CA PRO A 93 9.84 -17.59 8.71
C PRO A 93 11.23 -16.94 8.54
N GLU A 94 12.26 -17.74 8.24
CA GLU A 94 13.62 -17.26 8.00
C GLU A 94 13.72 -16.46 6.70
N GLU A 95 13.06 -16.91 5.62
CA GLU A 95 13.02 -16.20 4.34
C GLU A 95 12.27 -14.88 4.47
N VAL A 96 11.12 -14.88 5.15
CA VAL A 96 10.36 -13.66 5.44
C VAL A 96 11.20 -12.68 6.26
N SER A 97 11.86 -13.15 7.31
CA SER A 97 12.75 -12.32 8.14
C SER A 97 13.89 -11.71 7.33
N LEU A 98 14.52 -12.49 6.44
CA LEU A 98 15.62 -12.02 5.59
C LEU A 98 15.15 -10.96 4.59
N VAL A 99 13.97 -11.12 3.99
CA VAL A 99 13.37 -10.12 3.11
C VAL A 99 13.07 -8.84 3.88
N CYS A 100 12.45 -8.94 5.05
CA CYS A 100 12.14 -7.77 5.87
C CYS A 100 13.39 -7.01 6.29
N GLU A 101 14.46 -7.72 6.70
CA GLU A 101 15.73 -7.11 7.06
C GLU A 101 16.40 -6.41 5.89
N LYS A 102 16.35 -7.00 4.68
CA LYS A 102 16.87 -6.34 3.47
C LYS A 102 16.08 -5.09 3.10
N VAL A 103 14.75 -5.16 3.18
CA VAL A 103 13.89 -4.02 2.87
C VAL A 103 14.15 -2.86 3.83
N ILE A 104 14.21 -3.14 5.14
CA ILE A 104 14.55 -2.12 6.14
C ILE A 104 15.94 -1.59 5.86
N TYR A 105 16.95 -2.44 5.69
CA TYR A 105 18.33 -2.01 5.44
C TYR A 105 18.49 -1.12 4.20
N GLU A 106 17.70 -1.34 3.15
CA GLU A 106 17.75 -0.54 1.92
C GLU A 106 16.92 0.75 2.00
N ALA A 107 15.82 0.75 2.74
CA ALA A 107 14.88 1.86 2.80
C ALA A 107 15.12 2.79 4.00
N ASP A 108 15.65 2.28 5.12
CA ASP A 108 15.92 3.00 6.36
C ASP A 108 17.14 3.91 6.19
N VAL A 109 16.90 5.22 5.99
CA VAL A 109 17.97 6.18 5.75
C VAL A 109 18.62 6.64 7.06
N ASP A 110 17.83 6.74 8.13
CA ASP A 110 18.27 7.27 9.43
C ASP A 110 18.78 6.18 10.40
N ASN A 111 18.63 4.90 10.02
CA ASN A 111 19.05 3.70 10.75
C ASN A 111 18.38 3.56 12.13
N ASP A 112 17.13 4.00 12.25
CA ASP A 112 16.35 3.86 13.48
C ASP A 112 15.66 2.48 13.61
N GLY A 113 15.76 1.64 12.57
CA GLY A 113 15.24 0.27 12.53
C GLY A 113 13.76 0.18 12.14
N LYS A 114 13.15 1.28 11.71
CA LYS A 114 11.78 1.37 11.23
C LYS A 114 11.73 2.32 10.03
N LEU A 115 10.67 2.28 9.23
CA LEU A 115 10.56 3.17 8.08
C LEU A 115 9.54 4.26 8.39
N SER A 116 10.01 5.50 8.41
CA SER A 116 9.13 6.67 8.46
C SER A 116 8.50 6.95 7.09
N LEU A 117 7.53 7.86 7.05
CA LEU A 117 6.96 8.33 5.79
C LEU A 117 8.04 8.94 4.86
N GLU A 118 9.03 9.63 5.43
CA GLU A 118 10.12 10.25 4.67
C GLU A 118 11.01 9.18 4.01
N ASP A 119 11.37 8.14 4.74
CA ASP A 119 12.12 6.99 4.21
C ASP A 119 11.36 6.29 3.08
N PHE A 120 10.05 6.10 3.28
CA PHE A 120 9.19 5.45 2.30
C PHE A 120 9.04 6.29 1.02
N GLN A 121 8.90 7.61 1.14
CA GLN A 121 8.91 8.52 -0.01
C GLN A 121 10.24 8.48 -0.76
N HIS A 122 11.36 8.48 -0.02
CA HIS A 122 12.69 8.33 -0.62
C HIS A 122 12.86 7.00 -1.37
N MET A 123 12.33 5.91 -0.82
CA MET A 123 12.33 4.59 -1.46
C MET A 123 11.49 4.58 -2.75
N ILE A 124 10.26 5.11 -2.72
CA ILE A 124 9.40 5.16 -3.92
C ILE A 124 10.02 5.99 -5.05
N ILE A 125 10.70 7.10 -4.73
CA ILE A 125 11.40 7.90 -5.75
C ILE A 125 12.52 7.11 -6.43
N ARG A 126 13.15 6.18 -5.71
CA ARG A 126 14.20 5.30 -6.23
C ARG A 126 13.67 4.07 -6.97
N ALA A 127 12.40 3.73 -6.81
CA ALA A 127 11.73 2.60 -7.44
C ALA A 127 10.83 3.07 -8.61
N PRO A 128 11.38 3.26 -9.83
CA PRO A 128 10.60 3.73 -10.98
C PRO A 128 9.48 2.78 -11.39
N ASP A 129 9.58 1.48 -11.05
CA ASP A 129 8.55 0.47 -11.34
C ASP A 129 7.31 0.57 -10.42
N PHE A 130 7.38 1.36 -9.35
CA PHE A 130 6.26 1.56 -8.41
C PHE A 130 5.26 2.63 -8.90
N LEU A 131 5.55 3.31 -10.03
CA LEU A 131 4.80 4.46 -10.58
C LEU A 131 4.09 4.17 -11.90
#